data_AF-A0A9W9I695-F1
#
_entry.id   AF-A0A9W9I695-F1
#
_cell.length_a   1.000
_cell.length_b   1.000
_cell.length_c   1.000
_cell.angle_alpha   90.00
_cell.angle_beta   90.00
_cell.angle_gamma   90.00
#
_symmetry.space_group_name_H-M   'P 1'
#
loop_
_entity.id
_entity.type
_entity.pdbx_description
1 polymer ?
#
loop_
_entity_poly.entity_id
_entity_poly.type
_entity_poly.pdbx_seq_one_letter_code
_entity_poly.pdbx_strand_id
1 'polypeptide(L)' 'MALSKCDAVVNPPFESGVLFPWIPSAMNVAKVNNGTSASSGDYYVDLQTAVGNRGNTISQSLKHLEPRTEYMFGV' A
#
# COMPACT_ATOMS: atom_id res chain seq x y z
N MET A 1 -4.54 16.21 -6.60
CA MET A 1 -3.72 16.00 -5.39
C MET A 1 -2.29 15.82 -5.86
N ALA A 2 -1.36 16.65 -5.39
CA ALA A 2 0.03 16.60 -5.82
C ALA A 2 0.73 15.42 -5.14
N LEU A 3 1.32 14.51 -5.92
CA LEU A 3 2.26 13.50 -5.44
C LEU A 3 3.39 14.23 -4.73
N SER A 4 3.50 14.06 -3.41
CA SER A 4 4.59 14.62 -2.63
C SER A 4 5.89 14.02 -3.12
N LYS A 5 6.86 14.88 -3.48
CA LYS A 5 8.22 14.49 -3.92
C LYS A 5 9.04 13.81 -2.80
N CYS A 6 8.41 13.50 -1.67
CA CYS A 6 9.01 13.00 -0.43
C CYS A 6 8.50 11.60 -0.03
N ASP A 7 7.68 10.95 -0.84
CA ASP A 7 7.21 9.61 -0.49
C ASP A 7 8.27 8.57 -0.90
N ALA A 8 8.89 7.93 0.10
CA ALA A 8 9.82 6.82 -0.12
C ALA A 8 9.11 5.56 -0.67
N VAL A 9 7.78 5.54 -0.58
CA VAL A 9 6.89 4.48 -1.03
C VAL A 9 6.35 4.83 -2.42
N VAL A 10 6.31 3.85 -3.32
CA VAL A 10 5.72 3.98 -4.64
C VAL A 10 4.26 3.54 -4.62
N ASN A 11 3.38 4.33 -5.23
CA ASN A 11 1.93 4.11 -5.26
C ASN A 11 1.31 3.92 -3.86
N PRO A 12 1.57 4.81 -2.87
CA PRO A 12 0.93 4.72 -1.55
C PRO A 12 -0.60 4.86 -1.58
N PRO A 13 -1.23 5.71 -2.44
CA PRO A 13 -2.69 5.83 -2.43
C PRO A 13 -3.40 4.77 -3.30
N PHE A 14 -2.66 3.83 -3.91
CA PHE A 14 -3.21 2.79 -4.80
C PHE A 14 -3.89 3.28 -6.09
N GLU A 15 -3.77 4.56 -6.43
CA GLU A 15 -4.41 5.21 -7.58
C GLU A 15 -3.90 4.72 -8.96
N SER A 16 -2.86 3.89 -9.00
CA SER A 16 -2.47 3.22 -10.25
C SER A 16 -3.46 2.12 -10.68
N GLY A 17 -4.42 1.76 -9.81
CA GLY A 17 -5.37 0.67 -10.04
C GLY A 17 -4.76 -0.73 -9.98
N VAL A 18 -3.44 -0.83 -9.78
CA VAL A 18 -2.72 -2.10 -9.61
C VAL A 18 -2.05 -2.17 -8.26
N LEU A 19 -1.95 -3.39 -7.71
CA LEU A 19 -1.30 -3.61 -6.42
C LEU A 19 0.21 -3.37 -6.48
N PHE A 20 0.84 -3.61 -7.64
CA PHE A 20 2.28 -3.38 -7.81
C PHE A 20 2.64 -1.92 -7.49
N PRO A 21 3.69 -1.65 -6.69
CA PRO A 21 4.75 -2.55 -6.24
C PRO A 21 4.54 -3.17 -4.85
N TRP A 22 3.34 -3.09 -4.28
CA TRP A 22 3.01 -3.78 -3.04
C TRP A 22 2.92 -5.29 -3.28
N ILE A 23 3.54 -6.05 -2.38
CA ILE A 23 3.62 -7.50 -2.43
C ILE A 23 2.78 -8.05 -1.27
N PRO A 24 1.73 -8.85 -1.56
CA PRO A 24 0.93 -9.49 -0.52
C PRO A 24 1.67 -10.68 0.09
N SER A 25 1.35 -10.98 1.35
CA SER A 25 1.90 -12.12 2.09
C SER A 25 1.50 -13.48 1.49
N ALA A 26 0.41 -13.52 0.72
CA ALA A 26 -0.09 -14.71 0.05
C ALA A 26 -0.80 -14.34 -1.26
N MET A 27 -1.08 -15.33 -2.11
CA MET A 27 -1.79 -15.08 -3.37
C MET A 27 -3.24 -14.64 -3.12
N ASN A 28 -3.70 -13.64 -3.88
CA ASN A 28 -5.09 -13.16 -3.91
C ASN A 28 -5.65 -12.58 -2.60
N VAL A 29 -4.82 -12.37 -1.57
CA VAL A 29 -5.28 -11.80 -0.29
C VAL A 29 -5.40 -10.28 -0.31
N ALA A 30 -4.76 -9.60 -1.26
CA ALA A 30 -4.87 -8.16 -1.44
C ALA A 30 -5.29 -7.84 -2.87
N LYS A 31 -6.27 -6.94 -3.03
CA LYS A 31 -6.74 -6.46 -4.33
C LYS A 31 -6.95 -4.95 -4.28
N VAL A 32 -6.61 -4.28 -5.37
CA VAL A 32 -6.95 -2.88 -5.55
C VAL A 32 -8.30 -2.83 -6.25
N ASN A 33 -9.27 -2.17 -5.62
CA ASN A 33 -10.62 -1.97 -6.13
C ASN A 33 -10.89 -0.47 -6.21
N ASN A 34 -11.91 -0.08 -7.00
CA ASN A 34 -12.41 1.28 -7.03
C ASN A 34 -13.78 1.38 -6.37
N GLY A 35 -14.08 2.53 -5.76
CA GLY A 35 -15.38 2.79 -5.16
C GLY A 35 -15.36 3.71 -3.95
N THR A 36 -16.51 3.82 -3.29
CA THR A 36 -16.74 4.78 -2.19
C THR A 36 -16.02 4.43 -0.88
N SER A 37 -15.35 3.28 -0.82
CA SER A 37 -14.51 2.88 0.32
C SER A 37 -13.11 3.49 0.25
N ALA A 38 -12.78 4.18 -0.84
CA ALA A 38 -11.55 4.96 -0.94
C ALA A 38 -11.55 6.10 0.10
N SER A 39 -10.51 6.13 0.94
CA SER A 39 -10.28 7.21 1.90
C SER A 39 -10.04 8.55 1.18
N SER A 40 -9.38 8.48 0.02
CA SER A 40 -9.14 9.59 -0.89
C SER A 40 -8.91 9.03 -2.28
N GLY A 41 -9.36 9.73 -3.32
CA GLY A 41 -9.23 9.27 -4.70
C GLY A 41 -10.30 8.25 -5.09
N ASP A 42 -10.00 7.45 -6.11
CA ASP A 42 -10.95 6.49 -6.67
C ASP A 42 -10.68 5.05 -6.22
N TYR A 43 -9.46 4.75 -5.75
CA TYR A 43 -9.01 3.39 -5.47
C TYR A 43 -8.72 3.14 -3.99
N TYR A 44 -8.88 1.88 -3.59
CA TYR A 44 -8.51 1.41 -2.27
C TYR A 44 -7.99 -0.01 -2.32
N VAL A 45 -7.20 -0.39 -1.31
CA VAL A 45 -6.76 -1.77 -1.14
C VAL A 45 -7.73 -2.52 -0.22
N ASP A 46 -8.23 -3.64 -0.70
CA ASP A 46 -8.99 -4.61 0.07
C ASP A 46 -8.07 -5.76 0.48
N LEU A 47 -7.91 -5.94 1.79
CA LEU A 47 -7.05 -6.97 2.38
C LEU A 47 -7.91 -7.99 3.12
N GLN A 48 -7.97 -9.19 2.56
CA GLN A 48 -8.74 -10.29 3.11
C GLN A 48 -8.02 -10.93 4.29
N THR A 49 -8.78 -11.30 5.32
CA THR A 49 -8.26 -12.06 6.46
C THR A 49 -8.00 -13.52 6.03
N ALA A 50 -6.89 -14.12 6.47
CA ALA A 50 -6.62 -15.53 6.19
C ALA A 50 -7.52 -16.47 7.02
N VAL A 51 -7.58 -17.74 6.59
CA VAL A 51 -8.31 -18.79 7.29
C VAL A 51 -7.88 -18.86 8.76
N GLY A 52 -8.86 -18.88 9.67
CA GLY A 52 -8.62 -18.86 11.11
C GLY A 52 -8.27 -17.47 11.66
N ASN A 53 -8.69 -16.40 10.99
CA ASN A 53 -8.46 -15.01 11.38
C ASN A 53 -6.98 -14.62 11.52
N ARG A 54 -6.11 -15.27 10.75
CA ARG A 54 -4.70 -14.89 10.68
C ARG A 54 -4.56 -13.61 9.87
N GLY A 55 -3.70 -12.70 10.32
CA GLY A 55 -3.41 -11.47 9.59
C GLY A 55 -2.70 -11.77 8.28
N ASN A 56 -3.22 -11.22 7.18
CA ASN A 56 -2.45 -11.05 5.96
C ASN A 56 -1.80 -9.67 5.97
N THR A 57 -0.77 -9.49 5.16
CA THR A 57 -0.07 -8.20 5.05
C THR A 57 0.21 -7.89 3.59
N ILE A 58 0.43 -6.60 3.32
CA ILE A 58 1.10 -6.12 2.12
C ILE A 58 2.39 -5.44 2.54
N SER A 59 3.40 -5.51 1.69
CA SER A 59 4.71 -4.93 1.99
C SER A 59 5.35 -4.38 0.72
N GLN A 60 6.21 -3.38 0.88
CA GLN A 60 7.01 -2.84 -0.21
C GLN A 60 8.43 -2.59 0.30
N SER A 61 9.42 -2.96 -0.51
CA SER A 61 10.81 -2.62 -0.20
C SER A 61 11.06 -1.17 -0.58
N LEU A 62 11.38 -0.34 0.42
CA LEU A 62 11.81 1.03 0.21
C LEU A 62 13.26 1.03 -0.25
N LYS A 63 13.52 1.67 -1.38
CA LYS A 63 14.87 1.87 -1.91
C LYS A 63 15.22 3.34 -1.65
N HIS A 64 16.51 3.62 -1.40
CA HIS A 64 17.01 4.99 -1.19
C HIS A 64 16.72 5.62 0.18
N LEU A 65 16.51 4.80 1.21
CA LEU A 65 16.63 5.30 2.58
C LEU A 65 18.10 5.53 2.92
N GLU A 66 18.39 6.65 3.54
CA GLU A 66 19.73 7.01 3.99
C GLU A 66 19.97 6.45 5.40
N PRO A 67 21.14 5.82 5.66
CA PRO A 67 21.47 5.35 7.00
C PRO A 67 21.48 6.51 8.00
N ARG A 68 20.89 6.28 9.18
CA ARG A 68 20.81 7.25 10.30
C ARG A 68 19.94 8.48 10.02
N THR A 69 19.11 8.45 8.99
CA THR A 69 18.08 9.46 8.73
C THR A 69 16.77 9.05 9.40
N GLU A 70 16.11 10.00 10.07
CA GLU A 70 14.79 9.79 10.66
C GLU A 70 13.69 9.94 9.60
N TYR A 71 12.71 9.04 9.62
CA TYR A 71 11.58 9.04 8.70
C TYR A 71 10.27 9.04 9.49
N MET A 72 9.27 9.76 8.98
CA MET A 72 7.91 9.71 9.50
C MET A 72 7.10 8.67 8.73
N PHE A 73 6.38 7.83 9.47
CA PHE A 73 5.44 6.86 8.90
C PHE A 73 4.01 7.35 9.10
N GLY A 74 3.21 7.33 8.04
CA GLY A 74 1.79 7.67 8.04
C GLY A 74 1.04 6.80 7.05
N VAL A 75 -0.21 6.46 7.38
CA VAL A 75 -1.16 5.71 6.55
C VAL A 75 -2.50 6.42 6.53
#